data_AF-A0A4U5P9Q2-F1
#
_entry.id   AF-A0A4U5P9Q2-F1
#
_cell.length_a   1.000
_cell.length_b   1.000
_cell.length_c   1.000
_cell.angle_alpha   90.00
_cell.angle_beta   90.00
_cell.angle_gamma   90.00
#
_symmetry.space_group_name_H-M   'P 1'
#
loop_
_entity.id
_entity.type
_entity.pdbx_description
1 polymer ?
#
loop_
_entity_poly.entity_id
_entity_poly.type
_entity_poly.pdbx_seq_one_letter_code
_entity_poly.pdbx_strand_id
1 'polypeptide(L)'
;MCVPESRYKVDAASVRGTYTFAISVKVDPAGVEVKTEGQEGTPLFTIVDTISFRLTFNTTMPRSWELVSVGLSEMSVEPAKGGEKFLDEKLKISSAQPIEKDPKLMRVYTADPYAFGCSDTQAVFFPVQGKKNYQLGLAFHNLQVQLYGLHREEEKNLLKFSRDVNDCVGTFSTGSGMGIFVAVILASIFFFAFAMLNSVQTMDRFDDPKQKQIVINVKE
;
A
#
# COMPACT_ATOMS: atom_id res chain seq x y z
N MET A 1 32.07 6.60 16.64
CA MET A 1 31.85 6.15 15.25
C MET A 1 31.02 4.88 15.33
N CYS A 2 29.70 4.94 15.10
CA CYS A 2 28.83 3.77 15.18
C CYS A 2 29.07 2.90 13.94
N VAL A 3 29.65 1.72 14.14
CA VAL A 3 29.85 0.74 13.08
C VAL A 3 28.61 -0.16 13.07
N PRO A 4 27.77 -0.13 12.01
CA PRO A 4 26.65 -1.06 11.91
C PRO A 4 27.20 -2.48 11.68
N GLU A 5 27.08 -3.34 12.67
CA GLU A 5 27.41 -4.76 12.55
C GLU A 5 26.30 -5.49 11.77
N SER A 6 26.71 -6.43 10.91
CA SER A 6 25.82 -7.15 9.99
C SER A 6 24.72 -7.91 10.74
N ARG A 7 23.55 -8.01 10.08
CA ARG A 7 22.30 -8.79 10.29
C ARG A 7 21.96 -9.48 11.63
N TYR A 8 22.92 -9.91 12.45
CA TYR A 8 22.71 -10.74 13.64
C TYR A 8 23.36 -10.22 14.94
N LYS A 9 24.07 -9.09 14.91
CA LYS A 9 24.72 -8.50 16.11
C LYS A 9 24.18 -7.13 16.53
N VAL A 10 23.03 -6.71 16.02
CA VAL A 10 22.39 -5.49 16.52
C VAL A 10 21.69 -5.85 17.83
N ASP A 11 22.25 -5.39 18.96
CA ASP A 11 21.58 -5.49 20.25
C ASP A 11 20.25 -4.71 20.19
N ALA A 12 19.13 -5.43 20.16
CA ALA A 12 17.81 -4.84 20.06
C ALA A 12 17.47 -3.89 21.23
N ALA A 13 18.19 -3.99 22.36
CA ALA A 13 18.06 -3.05 23.47
C ALA A 13 18.75 -1.70 23.18
N SER A 14 19.82 -1.68 22.40
CA SER A 14 20.59 -0.46 22.09
C SER A 14 20.01 0.38 20.95
N VAL A 15 19.08 -0.17 20.17
CA VAL A 15 18.41 0.52 19.05
C VAL A 15 17.03 1.08 19.40
N ARG A 16 16.62 1.05 20.68
CA ARG A 16 15.39 1.68 21.14
C ARG A 16 15.52 3.20 21.16
N GLY A 17 14.48 3.89 20.72
CA GLY A 17 14.41 5.34 20.66
C GLY A 17 13.63 5.87 19.46
N THR A 18 13.80 7.17 19.23
CA THR A 18 13.16 7.89 18.15
C THR A 18 14.19 8.20 17.07
N TYR A 19 13.89 7.81 15.83
CA TYR A 19 14.72 8.09 14.67
C TYR A 19 14.06 9.18 13.85
N THR A 20 14.80 10.22 13.52
CA THR A 20 14.28 11.35 12.76
C THR A 20 15.10 11.55 11.51
N PHE A 21 14.43 11.54 10.37
CA PHE A 21 15.02 11.81 9.07
C PHE A 21 14.48 13.14 8.56
N ALA A 22 15.36 14.11 8.40
CA ALA A 22 15.05 15.36 7.72
C ALA A 22 15.51 15.23 6.26
N ILE A 23 14.56 15.33 5.33
CA ILE A 23 14.79 15.15 3.90
C ILE A 23 14.43 16.45 3.20
N SER A 24 15.35 16.94 2.38
CA SER A 24 15.18 18.14 1.57
C SER A 24 15.44 17.80 0.12
N VAL A 25 14.42 17.98 -0.70
CA VAL A 25 14.47 17.77 -2.14
C VAL A 25 14.54 19.14 -2.81
N LYS A 26 15.67 19.41 -3.48
CA LYS A 26 15.82 20.60 -4.31
C LYS A 26 15.10 20.37 -5.63
N VAL A 27 14.12 21.22 -5.92
CA VAL A 27 13.42 21.21 -7.20
C VAL A 27 14.25 22.00 -8.21
N ASP A 28 14.17 21.64 -9.49
CA ASP A 28 14.81 22.38 -10.57
C ASP A 28 14.38 23.87 -10.50
N PRO A 29 15.31 24.83 -10.68
CA PRO A 29 14.98 26.26 -10.74
C PRO A 29 13.89 26.62 -11.76
N ALA A 30 13.73 25.83 -12.84
CA ALA A 30 12.65 26.00 -13.81
C ALA A 30 11.26 25.66 -13.25
N GLY A 31 11.20 24.99 -12.10
CA GLY A 31 10.00 24.43 -11.51
C GLY A 31 9.59 23.12 -12.19
N VAL A 32 8.86 22.27 -11.46
CA VAL A 32 8.31 21.03 -12.00
C VAL A 32 6.81 21.22 -12.21
N GLU A 33 6.39 21.20 -13.47
CA GLU A 33 4.98 21.23 -13.84
C GLU A 33 4.31 19.89 -13.56
N VAL A 34 3.19 19.94 -12.83
CA VAL A 34 2.35 18.77 -12.58
C VAL A 34 1.16 18.80 -13.53
N LYS A 35 0.94 17.68 -14.21
CA LYS A 35 -0.11 17.46 -15.22
C LYS A 35 -0.99 16.29 -14.81
N THR A 36 -2.22 16.26 -15.29
CA THR A 36 -3.12 15.11 -15.09
C THR A 36 -2.63 13.92 -15.91
N GLU A 37 -2.60 12.73 -15.30
CA GLU A 37 -2.25 11.49 -16.01
C GLU A 37 -3.26 11.20 -17.13
N GLY A 38 -2.79 10.96 -18.35
CA GLY A 38 -3.63 10.62 -19.50
C GLY A 38 -4.15 11.80 -20.34
N GLN A 39 -3.84 13.05 -19.97
CA GLN A 39 -4.02 14.21 -20.86
C GLN A 39 -2.65 14.78 -21.24
N GLU A 40 -2.38 14.92 -22.54
CA GLU A 40 -1.26 15.75 -23.05
C GLU A 40 -1.43 17.25 -22.69
N GLY A 41 -2.56 17.62 -22.09
CA GLY A 41 -3.05 18.99 -21.99
C GLY A 41 -2.84 19.59 -20.60
N THR A 42 -2.23 20.78 -20.62
CA THR A 42 -2.24 21.82 -19.59
C THR A 42 -1.64 21.49 -18.21
N PRO A 43 -0.58 22.20 -17.79
CA PRO A 43 -0.07 22.10 -16.42
C PRO A 43 -1.11 22.65 -15.43
N LEU A 44 -1.32 21.94 -14.32
CA LEU A 44 -2.24 22.35 -13.25
C LEU A 44 -1.56 23.32 -12.28
N PHE A 45 -0.36 22.95 -11.85
CA PHE A 45 0.46 23.74 -10.94
C PHE A 45 1.93 23.45 -11.15
N THR A 46 2.77 24.36 -10.66
CA THR A 46 4.23 24.22 -10.70
C THR A 46 4.76 24.14 -9.28
N ILE A 47 5.54 23.11 -9.00
CA ILE A 47 6.28 23.02 -7.74
C ILE A 47 7.59 23.78 -7.92
N VAL A 48 7.87 24.67 -6.98
CA VAL A 48 9.07 25.52 -6.99
C VAL A 48 9.83 25.41 -5.66
N ASP A 49 11.06 25.91 -5.64
CA ASP A 49 11.94 25.97 -4.47
C ASP A 49 12.40 24.59 -3.94
N THR A 50 12.34 24.39 -2.62
CA THR A 50 12.77 23.17 -1.93
C THR A 50 11.58 22.56 -1.20
N ILE A 51 11.44 21.25 -1.29
CA ILE A 51 10.47 20.48 -0.51
C ILE A 51 11.24 19.87 0.65
N SER A 52 10.97 20.32 1.87
CA SER A 52 11.57 19.73 3.07
C SER A 52 10.52 19.13 3.98
N PHE A 53 10.72 17.88 4.35
CA PHE A 53 9.84 17.14 5.25
C PHE A 53 10.65 16.30 6.24
N ARG A 54 9.99 15.90 7.31
CA ARG A 54 10.56 15.15 8.41
C ARG A 54 9.76 13.89 8.65
N LEU A 55 10.43 12.76 8.67
CA LEU A 55 9.87 11.47 9.07
C LEU A 55 10.41 11.10 10.45
N THR A 56 9.52 10.75 11.36
CA THR A 56 9.88 10.33 12.72
C THR A 56 9.37 8.92 12.96
N PHE A 57 10.30 8.01 13.23
CA PHE A 57 10.03 6.63 13.54
C PHE A 57 10.27 6.35 15.01
N ASN A 58 9.47 5.46 15.59
CA ASN A 58 9.63 4.99 16.95
C ASN A 58 9.87 3.48 16.99
N THR A 59 10.66 3.07 17.96
CA THR A 59 11.19 1.71 18.12
C THR A 59 10.90 1.20 19.54
N THR A 60 9.62 1.24 19.90
CA THR A 60 9.12 0.99 21.25
C THR A 60 9.27 -0.47 21.69
N MET A 61 9.15 -1.43 20.76
CA MET A 61 9.38 -2.84 21.04
C MET A 61 10.68 -3.31 20.36
N PRO A 62 11.44 -4.23 21.00
CA PRO A 62 12.62 -4.80 20.37
C PRO A 62 12.23 -5.44 19.04
N ARG A 63 12.93 -5.04 17.97
CA ARG A 63 12.75 -5.54 16.59
C ARG A 63 11.43 -5.13 15.93
N SER A 64 10.70 -4.13 16.42
CA SER A 64 9.64 -3.50 15.64
C SER A 64 9.88 -2.01 15.53
N TRP A 65 9.31 -1.40 14.50
CA TRP A 65 9.30 0.05 14.37
C TRP A 65 8.11 0.51 13.54
N GLU A 66 7.67 1.73 13.81
CA GLU A 66 6.57 2.37 13.09
C GLU A 66 6.87 3.83 12.84
N LEU A 67 6.31 4.37 11.77
CA LEU A 67 6.29 5.80 11.53
C LEU A 67 5.25 6.45 12.46
N VAL A 68 5.69 7.38 13.29
CA VAL A 68 4.85 8.05 14.30
C VAL A 68 4.47 9.46 13.88
N SER A 69 5.33 10.16 13.15
CA SER A 69 4.98 11.49 12.65
C SER A 69 5.63 11.83 11.32
N VAL A 70 4.89 12.61 10.54
CA VAL A 70 5.34 13.27 9.31
C VAL A 70 5.14 14.76 9.49
N GLY A 71 6.20 15.54 9.39
CA GLY A 71 6.13 17.00 9.43
C GLY A 71 6.53 17.60 8.10
N LEU A 72 5.75 18.53 7.56
CA LEU A 72 6.14 19.29 6.39
C LEU A 72 6.79 20.60 6.83
N SER A 73 8.06 20.79 6.51
CA SER A 73 8.84 21.96 6.95
C SER A 73 8.70 23.12 5.99
N GLU A 74 8.87 22.87 4.69
CA GLU A 74 8.72 23.89 3.65
C GLU A 74 8.24 23.24 2.35
N MET A 75 7.29 23.90 1.69
CA MET A 75 6.90 23.60 0.32
C MET A 75 6.22 24.84 -0.28
N SER A 76 6.53 25.11 -1.55
CA SER A 76 5.95 26.18 -2.35
C SER A 76 5.31 25.58 -3.61
N VAL A 77 4.05 25.94 -3.86
CA VAL A 77 3.33 25.55 -5.08
C VAL A 77 2.77 26.80 -5.73
N GLU A 78 3.04 26.97 -7.02
CA GLU A 78 2.60 28.12 -7.82
C GLU A 78 1.53 27.69 -8.85
N PRO A 79 0.60 28.59 -9.22
CA PRO A 79 -0.27 28.36 -10.36
C PRO A 79 0.56 28.14 -11.63
N ALA A 80 0.13 27.21 -12.47
CA ALA A 80 0.83 26.97 -13.73
C ALA A 80 0.68 28.14 -14.70
N LYS A 81 1.74 28.41 -15.47
CA LYS A 81 1.75 29.47 -16.49
C LYS A 81 1.06 28.96 -17.76
N GLY A 82 -0.22 29.29 -17.92
CA GLY A 82 -0.98 29.00 -19.16
C GLY A 82 -1.79 27.70 -19.16
N GLY A 83 -2.14 27.17 -17.98
CA GLY A 83 -3.06 26.04 -17.82
C GLY A 83 -4.45 26.44 -17.31
N GLU A 84 -5.31 25.45 -17.04
CA GLU A 84 -6.57 25.68 -16.33
C GLU A 84 -6.33 26.27 -14.93
N LYS A 85 -7.26 27.09 -14.45
CA LYS A 85 -7.21 27.67 -13.09
C LYS A 85 -7.47 26.58 -12.05
N PHE A 86 -6.42 25.85 -11.68
CA PHE A 86 -6.44 24.91 -10.56
C PHE A 86 -6.08 25.59 -9.23
N LEU A 87 -5.12 26.53 -9.26
CA LEU A 87 -4.71 27.36 -8.12
C LEU A 87 -4.95 28.83 -8.42
N ASP A 88 -5.59 29.54 -7.49
CA ASP A 88 -5.82 30.98 -7.61
C ASP A 88 -4.57 31.83 -7.31
N GLU A 89 -3.68 31.33 -6.45
CA GLU A 89 -2.47 32.03 -6.02
C GLU A 89 -1.43 31.04 -5.45
N LYS A 90 -0.20 31.53 -5.25
CA LYS A 90 0.90 30.76 -4.67
C LYS A 90 0.53 30.25 -3.27
N LEU A 91 0.68 28.94 -3.06
CA LEU A 91 0.56 28.30 -1.75
C LEU A 91 1.95 28.12 -1.18
N LYS A 92 2.18 28.65 0.02
CA LYS A 92 3.41 28.44 0.78
C LYS A 92 3.07 27.80 2.11
N ILE A 93 3.77 26.72 2.44
CA ILE A 93 3.69 26.09 3.75
C ILE A 93 5.02 26.30 4.45
N SER A 94 4.95 26.87 5.66
CA SER A 94 6.04 26.97 6.60
C SER A 94 5.66 26.20 7.86
N SER A 95 6.31 25.05 8.07
CA SER A 95 6.12 24.18 9.23
C SER A 95 4.65 23.83 9.51
N ALA A 96 4.09 22.89 8.74
CA ALA A 96 2.76 22.33 8.99
C ALA A 96 2.84 20.97 9.70
N GLN A 97 1.97 20.81 10.70
CA GLN A 97 1.61 19.50 11.23
C GLN A 97 0.49 18.91 10.35
N PRO A 98 0.44 17.58 10.21
CA PRO A 98 -0.58 16.93 9.41
C PRO A 98 -1.96 17.13 10.03
N ILE A 99 -2.99 17.20 9.19
CA ILE A 99 -4.40 17.31 9.61
C ILE A 99 -4.74 16.12 10.50
N GLU A 100 -4.29 14.94 10.11
CA GLU A 100 -4.36 13.73 10.91
C GLU A 100 -3.04 13.53 11.63
N LYS A 101 -3.09 13.58 12.97
CA LYS A 101 -1.90 13.42 13.82
C LYS A 101 -1.29 12.03 13.74
N ASP A 102 -2.07 11.05 13.30
CA ASP A 102 -1.67 9.66 13.23
C ASP A 102 -1.39 9.26 11.78
N PRO A 103 -0.12 9.12 11.36
CA PRO A 103 0.22 8.67 10.01
C PRO A 103 -0.06 7.17 9.80
N LYS A 104 -0.77 6.49 10.72
CA LYS A 104 -1.21 5.09 10.59
C LYS A 104 -1.89 4.77 9.26
N LEU A 105 -2.54 5.74 8.62
CA LEU A 105 -3.12 5.54 7.28
C LEU A 105 -2.06 5.21 6.22
N MET A 106 -0.82 5.70 6.35
CA MET A 106 0.27 5.29 5.45
C MET A 106 0.75 3.86 5.71
N ARG A 107 0.39 3.27 6.86
CA ARG A 107 0.70 1.89 7.24
C ARG A 107 2.19 1.55 7.13
N VAL A 108 3.05 2.52 7.45
CA VAL A 108 4.50 2.37 7.45
C VAL A 108 4.95 1.82 8.80
N TYR A 109 5.01 0.50 8.91
CA TYR A 109 5.49 -0.21 10.08
C TYR A 109 6.07 -1.56 9.67
N THR A 110 6.93 -2.11 10.53
CA THR A 110 7.43 -3.47 10.34
C THR A 110 7.67 -4.16 11.67
N ALA A 111 7.70 -5.49 11.62
CA ALA A 111 8.04 -6.36 12.73
C ALA A 111 9.14 -7.34 12.28
N ASP A 112 10.07 -7.62 13.19
CA ASP A 112 11.25 -8.45 12.99
C ASP A 112 12.18 -7.90 11.87
N PRO A 113 13.33 -8.49 11.46
CA PRO A 113 14.40 -7.76 10.75
C PRO A 113 14.08 -7.40 9.29
N TYR A 114 12.80 -7.35 8.94
CA TYR A 114 12.32 -6.94 7.64
C TYR A 114 12.50 -5.43 7.47
N ALA A 115 13.05 -5.03 6.34
CA ALA A 115 12.88 -3.67 5.85
C ALA A 115 11.41 -3.44 5.47
N PHE A 116 11.00 -2.20 5.32
CA PHE A 116 9.69 -1.86 4.74
C PHE A 116 9.89 -1.39 3.31
N GLY A 117 9.03 -1.84 2.41
CA GLY A 117 8.96 -1.41 1.01
C GLY A 117 7.52 -1.09 0.65
N CYS A 118 7.31 -0.08 -0.19
CA CYS A 118 5.97 0.24 -0.69
C CYS A 118 6.06 0.92 -2.04
N SER A 119 5.27 0.48 -3.03
CA SER A 119 5.20 1.15 -4.33
C SER A 119 4.57 2.54 -4.18
N ASP A 120 3.47 2.64 -3.44
CA ASP A 120 2.70 3.87 -3.29
C ASP A 120 2.11 3.96 -1.88
N THR A 121 2.56 4.94 -1.10
CA THR A 121 1.97 5.18 0.21
C THR A 121 0.70 6.00 0.08
N GLN A 122 -0.24 5.83 1.01
CA GLN A 122 -1.33 6.79 1.16
C GLN A 122 -0.77 8.19 1.45
N ALA A 123 -1.46 9.24 0.99
CA ALA A 123 -1.03 10.61 1.22
C ALA A 123 -1.35 11.06 2.66
N VAL A 124 -0.43 11.81 3.26
CA VAL A 124 -0.67 12.58 4.49
C VAL A 124 -0.98 14.02 4.09
N PHE A 125 -2.10 14.55 4.57
CA PHE A 125 -2.56 15.88 4.22
C PHE A 125 -2.18 16.93 5.26
N PHE A 126 -1.75 18.09 4.78
CA PHE A 126 -1.35 19.25 5.57
C PHE A 126 -2.27 20.43 5.24
N PRO A 127 -2.71 21.19 6.25
CA PRO A 127 -3.48 22.41 6.02
C PRO A 127 -2.57 23.52 5.48
N VAL A 128 -3.09 24.34 4.57
CA VAL A 128 -2.38 25.53 4.11
C VAL A 128 -2.72 26.71 5.03
N GLN A 129 -1.69 27.41 5.53
CA GLN A 129 -1.90 28.56 6.42
C GLN A 129 -2.73 29.64 5.71
N GLY A 130 -3.80 30.09 6.39
CA GLY A 130 -4.67 31.15 5.88
C GLY A 130 -5.71 30.72 4.84
N LYS A 131 -5.76 29.43 4.43
CA LYS A 131 -6.72 28.95 3.43
C LYS A 131 -7.39 27.63 3.82
N LYS A 132 -8.72 27.65 3.90
CA LYS A 132 -9.52 26.47 4.25
C LYS A 132 -9.80 25.53 3.07
N ASN A 133 -9.69 26.02 1.84
CA ASN A 133 -10.08 25.28 0.65
C ASN A 133 -8.97 24.39 0.07
N TYR A 134 -7.72 24.60 0.50
CA TYR A 134 -6.57 23.88 -0.04
C TYR A 134 -5.92 23.03 1.04
N GLN A 135 -5.62 21.79 0.67
CA GLN A 135 -4.84 20.85 1.45
C GLN A 135 -3.72 20.32 0.57
N LEU A 136 -2.54 20.14 1.16
CA LEU A 136 -1.41 19.59 0.46
C LEU A 136 -1.18 18.16 0.94
N GLY A 137 -1.20 17.19 0.03
CA GLY A 137 -0.87 15.80 0.30
C GLY A 137 0.61 15.52 0.05
N LEU A 138 1.27 14.77 0.96
CA LEU A 138 2.57 14.15 0.74
C LEU A 138 2.37 12.64 0.65
N ALA A 139 2.75 12.05 -0.49
CA ALA A 139 2.80 10.61 -0.71
C ALA A 139 4.18 10.23 -1.25
N PHE A 140 4.58 8.99 -1.05
CA PHE A 140 5.85 8.46 -1.52
C PHE A 140 5.62 7.38 -2.57
N HIS A 141 6.35 7.51 -3.67
CA HIS A 141 6.46 6.47 -4.69
C HIS A 141 7.79 5.72 -4.50
N ASN A 142 7.74 4.38 -4.50
CA ASN A 142 8.85 3.47 -4.25
C ASN A 142 9.64 3.79 -2.96
N LEU A 143 8.92 3.83 -1.83
CA LEU A 143 9.51 4.05 -0.52
C LEU A 143 10.16 2.76 0.00
N GLN A 144 11.43 2.83 0.39
CA GLN A 144 12.10 1.77 1.13
C GLN A 144 12.74 2.33 2.41
N VAL A 145 12.41 1.75 3.55
CA VAL A 145 12.90 2.18 4.87
C VAL A 145 13.43 0.98 5.65
N GLN A 146 14.61 1.14 6.25
CA GLN A 146 15.19 0.11 7.11
C GLN A 146 15.93 0.77 8.27
N LEU A 147 15.43 0.53 9.49
CA LEU A 147 16.03 1.07 10.71
C LEU A 147 17.02 0.10 11.39
N TYR A 148 16.89 -1.20 11.12
CA TYR A 148 17.76 -2.23 11.71
C TYR A 148 18.36 -3.15 10.65
N GLY A 149 19.51 -3.78 10.97
CA GLY A 149 19.97 -4.96 10.24
C GLY A 149 20.45 -4.69 8.81
N LEU A 150 21.19 -3.60 8.60
CA LEU A 150 21.84 -3.32 7.31
C LEU A 150 22.65 -4.53 6.86
N HIS A 151 22.47 -4.93 5.61
CA HIS A 151 23.25 -6.02 5.03
C HIS A 151 24.60 -5.44 4.60
N ARG A 152 25.69 -5.92 5.20
CA ARG A 152 27.04 -5.55 4.80
C ARG A 152 27.62 -6.67 3.94
N GLU A 153 28.01 -6.34 2.72
CA GLU A 153 28.80 -7.23 1.87
C GLU A 153 30.27 -7.05 2.27
N GLU A 154 30.82 -8.03 3.02
CA GLU A 154 32.17 -7.93 3.63
C GLU A 154 33.28 -7.74 2.59
N GLU A 155 33.17 -8.39 1.43
CA GLU A 155 34.18 -8.30 0.35
C GLU A 155 34.25 -6.91 -0.30
N LYS A 156 33.14 -6.16 -0.32
CA LYS A 156 33.04 -4.87 -1.03
C LYS A 156 32.85 -3.67 -0.10
N ASN A 157 32.76 -3.90 1.21
CA ASN A 157 32.41 -2.87 2.19
C ASN A 157 31.17 -2.05 1.82
N LEU A 158 30.20 -2.69 1.15
CA LEU A 158 28.95 -2.04 0.73
C LEU A 158 27.85 -2.30 1.75
N LEU A 159 27.17 -1.24 2.18
CA LEU A 159 25.92 -1.32 2.93
C LEU A 159 24.76 -1.38 1.95
N LYS A 160 23.92 -2.38 2.10
CA LYS A 160 22.74 -2.63 1.28
C LYS A 160 21.52 -2.80 2.17
N PHE A 161 20.36 -2.44 1.63
CA PHE A 161 19.10 -2.84 2.23
C PHE A 161 18.97 -4.37 2.29
N SER A 162 18.23 -4.85 3.27
CA SER A 162 17.92 -6.27 3.43
C SER A 162 17.08 -6.77 2.26
N ARG A 163 17.26 -8.06 1.91
CA ARG A 163 16.39 -8.76 0.96
C ARG A 163 15.02 -9.10 1.55
N ASP A 164 14.94 -9.12 2.87
CA ASP A 164 13.72 -9.41 3.62
C ASP A 164 12.97 -8.09 3.77
N VAL A 165 11.93 -7.90 2.96
CA VAL A 165 11.14 -6.66 2.89
C VAL A 165 9.66 -6.98 3.13
N ASN A 166 9.06 -6.25 4.06
CA ASN A 166 7.62 -6.21 4.28
C ASN A 166 7.01 -5.18 3.34
N ASP A 167 6.06 -5.61 2.51
CA ASP A 167 5.40 -4.76 1.53
C ASP A 167 4.12 -4.13 2.12
N CYS A 168 3.77 -2.92 1.70
CA CYS A 168 2.50 -2.28 2.06
C CYS A 168 1.28 -2.93 1.41
N VAL A 169 1.48 -3.72 0.33
CA VAL A 169 0.42 -4.46 -0.35
C VAL A 169 0.43 -5.93 0.08
N GLY A 170 -0.61 -6.33 0.80
CA GLY A 170 -0.84 -7.75 1.09
C GLY A 170 -1.32 -8.50 -0.15
N THR A 171 -0.96 -9.79 -0.28
CA THR A 171 -1.38 -10.66 -1.39
C THR A 171 -2.91 -10.71 -1.55
N PHE A 172 -3.65 -10.60 -0.45
CA PHE A 172 -5.11 -10.54 -0.46
C PHE A 172 -5.57 -9.31 0.32
N SER A 173 -6.45 -8.51 -0.31
CA SER A 173 -7.21 -7.49 0.41
C SER A 173 -8.32 -8.13 1.25
N THR A 174 -8.84 -7.41 2.24
CA THR A 174 -10.02 -7.86 3.02
C THR A 174 -11.20 -8.19 2.11
N GLY A 175 -11.42 -7.40 1.05
CA GLY A 175 -12.48 -7.65 0.06
C GLY A 175 -12.24 -8.94 -0.74
N SER A 176 -11.00 -9.15 -1.21
CA SER A 176 -10.62 -10.38 -1.93
C SER A 176 -10.79 -11.62 -1.06
N GLY A 177 -10.38 -11.56 0.20
CA GLY A 177 -10.52 -12.67 1.16
C GLY A 177 -11.98 -13.04 1.41
N MET A 178 -12.85 -12.05 1.64
CA MET A 178 -14.29 -12.28 1.80
C MET A 178 -14.94 -12.85 0.52
N GLY A 179 -14.52 -12.37 -0.65
CA GLY A 179 -14.98 -12.91 -1.93
C GLY A 179 -14.62 -14.38 -2.12
N ILE A 180 -13.36 -14.76 -1.83
CA ILE A 180 -12.91 -16.15 -1.89
C ILE A 180 -13.70 -17.01 -0.90
N PHE A 181 -13.91 -16.52 0.33
CA PHE A 181 -14.67 -17.25 1.34
C PHE A 181 -16.10 -17.57 0.89
N VAL A 182 -16.81 -16.57 0.34
CA VAL A 182 -18.17 -16.77 -0.18
C VAL A 182 -18.16 -17.73 -1.39
N ALA A 183 -17.19 -17.58 -2.29
CA ALA A 183 -17.06 -18.46 -3.46
C ALA A 183 -16.87 -19.93 -3.06
N VAL A 184 -16.06 -20.20 -2.04
CA VAL A 184 -15.84 -21.57 -1.52
C VAL A 184 -17.13 -22.16 -0.94
N ILE A 185 -17.92 -21.37 -0.21
CA ILE A 185 -19.22 -21.83 0.33
C ILE A 185 -20.17 -22.19 -0.80
N LEU A 186 -20.35 -21.30 -1.79
CA LEU A 186 -21.24 -21.57 -2.91
C LEU A 186 -20.77 -22.76 -3.75
N ALA A 187 -19.46 -22.88 -3.98
CA ALA A 187 -18.88 -24.03 -4.68
C ALA A 187 -19.13 -25.34 -3.94
N SER A 188 -18.99 -25.38 -2.61
CA SER A 188 -19.24 -26.59 -1.82
C SER A 188 -20.71 -27.03 -1.87
N ILE A 189 -21.66 -26.09 -1.79
CA ILE A 189 -23.09 -26.37 -1.95
C ILE A 189 -23.37 -26.89 -3.37
N PHE A 190 -22.77 -26.26 -4.38
CA PHE A 190 -22.93 -26.67 -5.77
C PHE A 190 -22.40 -28.09 -6.01
N PHE A 191 -21.19 -28.41 -5.52
CA PHE A 191 -20.63 -29.75 -5.66
C PHE A 191 -21.45 -30.81 -4.94
N PHE A 192 -22.00 -30.48 -3.77
CA PHE A 192 -22.89 -31.37 -3.06
C PHE A 192 -24.20 -31.65 -3.83
N ALA A 193 -24.83 -30.60 -4.36
CA ALA A 193 -26.02 -30.74 -5.19
C ALA A 193 -25.73 -31.53 -6.48
N PHE A 194 -24.59 -31.26 -7.11
CA PHE A 194 -24.13 -32.00 -8.29
C PHE A 194 -23.90 -33.48 -7.98
N ALA A 195 -23.27 -33.81 -6.85
CA ALA A 195 -23.07 -35.20 -6.42
C ALA A 195 -24.40 -35.93 -6.18
N MET A 196 -25.38 -35.26 -5.57
CA MET A 196 -26.74 -35.83 -5.42
C MET A 196 -27.40 -36.13 -6.76
N LEU A 197 -27.30 -35.22 -7.72
CA LEU A 197 -27.86 -35.43 -9.07
C LEU A 197 -27.20 -36.61 -9.80
N ASN A 198 -25.88 -36.79 -9.65
CA ASN A 198 -25.18 -37.94 -10.24
C ASN A 198 -25.56 -39.28 -9.58
N SER A 199 -26.10 -39.26 -8.36
CA SER A 199 -26.55 -40.47 -7.67
C SER A 199 -27.98 -40.89 -8.05
N VAL A 200 -28.71 -40.10 -8.84
CA VAL A 200 -30.06 -40.46 -9.28
C VAL A 200 -29.96 -41.54 -10.35
N GLN A 201 -30.14 -42.78 -9.93
CA GLN A 201 -30.30 -43.92 -10.82
C GLN A 201 -31.77 -44.03 -11.22
N THR A 202 -32.07 -43.90 -12.50
CA THR A 202 -33.40 -44.24 -13.01
C THR A 202 -33.53 -45.76 -12.97
N MET A 203 -34.48 -46.26 -12.19
CA MET A 203 -34.78 -47.69 -12.17
C MET A 203 -35.22 -48.09 -13.58
N ASP A 204 -34.44 -48.98 -14.22
CA ASP A 204 -34.74 -49.48 -15.54
C ASP A 204 -35.88 -50.49 -15.48
N ARG A 205 -37.10 -49.96 -15.38
CA ARG A 205 -38.33 -50.77 -15.26
C ARG A 205 -38.71 -51.42 -16.60
N PHE A 206 -38.13 -50.95 -17.71
CA PHE A 206 -38.52 -51.38 -19.05
C PHE A 206 -37.61 -52.46 -19.62
N ASP A 207 -36.45 -52.70 -19.01
CA ASP A 207 -35.50 -53.74 -19.43
C ASP A 207 -35.49 -54.98 -18.52
N ASP A 208 -36.40 -55.08 -17.54
CA ASP A 208 -36.55 -56.28 -16.69
C ASP A 208 -37.61 -57.25 -17.28
N PRO A 209 -37.21 -58.36 -17.95
CA PRO A 209 -38.13 -59.31 -18.59
C PRO A 209 -39.00 -60.10 -17.60
N LYS A 210 -38.85 -59.87 -16.29
CA LYS A 210 -39.68 -60.48 -15.24
C LYS A 210 -40.97 -59.71 -14.94
N GLN A 211 -41.18 -58.48 -15.45
CA GLN A 211 -42.48 -57.79 -15.31
C GLN A 211 -43.42 -58.11 -16.48
N LYS A 212 -44.73 -58.26 -16.20
CA LYS A 212 -45.75 -58.57 -17.20
C LYS A 212 -45.73 -57.54 -18.34
N GLN A 213 -45.42 -57.99 -19.56
CA GLN A 213 -45.52 -57.18 -20.76
C GLN A 213 -46.94 -56.63 -20.92
N ILE A 214 -47.07 -55.31 -21.13
CA ILE A 214 -48.36 -54.69 -21.42
C ILE A 214 -48.76 -55.12 -22.83
N VAL A 215 -49.63 -56.12 -22.92
CA VAL A 215 -50.21 -56.54 -24.19
C VAL A 215 -51.34 -55.57 -24.52
N ILE A 216 -51.12 -54.69 -25.50
CA ILE A 216 -52.16 -53.83 -26.05
C ILE A 216 -52.96 -54.67 -27.03
N ASN A 217 -54.13 -55.13 -26.61
CA ASN A 217 -55.10 -55.69 -27.54
C ASN A 217 -55.72 -54.53 -28.34
N VAL A 218 -55.14 -54.24 -29.49
CA VAL A 218 -55.79 -53.42 -30.50
C VAL A 218 -56.90 -54.29 -31.10
N LYS A 219 -58.15 -53.89 -30.93
CA LYS A 219 -59.27 -54.43 -31.71
C LYS A 219 -59.39 -53.58 -32.98
N GLU A 220 -59.10 -54.17 -34.13
CA GLU A 220 -59.62 -53.68 -35.42
C GLU A 220 -61.12 -53.98 -35.55
#